data_AF-A0A0P9HU91-F1
#
_entry.id   AF-A0A0P9HU91-F1
#
_cell.length_a   1.000
_cell.length_b   1.000
_cell.length_c   1.000
_cell.angle_alpha   90.00
_cell.angle_beta   90.00
_cell.angle_gamma   90.00
#
_symmetry.space_group_name_H-M   'P 1'
#
loop_
_entity.id
_entity.type
_entity.pdbx_description
1 polymer ?
#
loop_
_entity_poly.entity_id
_entity_poly.type
_entity_poly.pdbx_seq_one_letter_code
_entity_poly.pdbx_strand_id
1 'polypeptide(L)' 'EADIPVTSAWGFGEPKLAEEAVKSGQLDLVSIGRAHLADPHWAYFAAKELGVEKSAWTLPAPYAHWLERYR' A
#
# COMPACT_ATOMS: atom_id res chain seq x y z
N GLU A 1 3.99 -11.49 24.95
CA GLU A 1 3.56 -10.43 24.01
C GLU A 1 2.44 -9.63 24.67
N ALA A 2 2.31 -8.33 24.38
CA ALA A 2 1.50 -7.41 25.18
C ALA A 2 0.02 -7.26 24.73
N ASP A 3 -0.45 -8.00 23.71
CA ASP A 3 -1.82 -7.94 23.16
C ASP A 3 -2.30 -6.51 22.84
N ILE A 4 -1.42 -5.74 22.20
CA ILE A 4 -1.69 -4.35 21.79
C ILE A 4 -1.37 -4.25 20.29
N PRO A 5 -2.23 -3.61 19.47
CA PRO A 5 -1.97 -3.40 18.06
C PRO A 5 -0.68 -2.59 17.82
N VAL A 6 0.13 -3.02 16.85
CA VAL A 6 1.45 -2.45 16.55
C VAL A 6 1.61 -2.04 15.09
N THR A 7 2.48 -1.04 14.88
CA THR A 7 3.01 -0.68 13.57
C THR A 7 4.52 -0.56 13.63
N SER A 8 5.16 -0.78 12.50
CA SER A 8 6.58 -0.55 12.31
C SER A 8 6.85 -0.05 10.89
N ALA A 9 8.08 0.40 10.67
CA ALA A 9 8.55 0.98 9.41
C ALA A 9 9.85 0.30 8.97
N TRP A 10 10.54 0.94 8.01
CA TRP A 10 11.86 0.54 7.48
C TRP A 10 11.84 -0.68 6.54
N GLY A 11 11.92 -0.43 5.23
CA GLY A 11 12.04 -1.49 4.22
C GLY A 11 10.71 -1.97 3.65
N PHE A 12 9.59 -1.69 4.32
CA PHE A 12 8.25 -2.06 3.86
C PHE A 12 7.73 -1.33 2.61
N GLY A 13 8.56 -0.53 1.92
CA GLY A 13 8.17 0.16 0.69
C GLY A 13 7.93 -0.77 -0.50
N GLU A 14 8.25 -2.06 -0.38
CA GLU A 14 7.85 -3.09 -1.34
C GLU A 14 6.45 -3.62 -1.00
N PRO A 15 5.46 -3.54 -1.91
CA PRO A 15 4.07 -3.91 -1.61
C PRO A 15 3.89 -5.34 -1.09
N LYS A 16 4.64 -6.31 -1.65
CA LYS A 16 4.56 -7.72 -1.24
C LYS A 16 5.04 -7.94 0.20
N LEU A 17 6.10 -7.23 0.60
CA LEU A 17 6.62 -7.31 1.96
C LEU A 17 5.65 -6.68 2.97
N ALA A 18 5.02 -5.57 2.61
CA ALA A 18 3.97 -4.96 3.44
C ALA A 18 2.76 -5.89 3.62
N GLU A 19 2.30 -6.50 2.53
CA GLU A 19 1.20 -7.47 2.53
C GLU A 19 1.51 -8.69 3.41
N GLU A 20 2.73 -9.23 3.32
CA GLU A 20 3.15 -10.38 4.13
C GLU A 20 3.22 -10.04 5.63
N ALA A 21 3.70 -8.85 6.00
CA ALA A 21 3.76 -8.41 7.39
C ALA A 21 2.37 -8.34 8.05
N VAL A 22 1.35 -7.89 7.30
CA VAL A 22 -0.04 -7.89 7.77
C VAL A 22 -0.62 -9.30 7.78
N LYS A 23 -0.47 -10.07 6.70
CA LYS A 23 -1.02 -11.44 6.60
C LYS A 23 -0.47 -12.40 7.65
N SER A 24 0.79 -12.22 8.04
CA SER A 24 1.44 -13.04 9.07
C SER A 24 1.11 -12.60 10.50
N GLY A 25 0.36 -11.51 10.68
CA GLY A 25 0.02 -10.97 12.00
C GLY A 25 1.19 -10.32 12.74
N GLN A 26 2.31 -10.03 12.05
CA GLN A 26 3.45 -9.34 12.66
C GLN A 26 3.14 -7.86 12.92
N LEU A 27 2.30 -7.25 12.08
CA LEU A 27 1.91 -5.84 12.17
C LEU A 27 0.42 -5.68 11.84
N ASP A 28 -0.28 -4.83 12.60
CA ASP A 28 -1.65 -4.42 12.28
C ASP A 28 -1.69 -3.33 11.22
N LEU A 29 -0.67 -2.47 11.20
CA LEU A 29 -0.47 -1.41 10.21
C LEU A 29 1.00 -1.37 9.77
N VAL A 30 1.22 -1.08 8.49
CA VAL A 30 2.57 -0.93 7.94
C VAL A 30 2.86 0.53 7.62
N SER A 31 3.90 1.08 8.24
CA SER A 31 4.28 2.49 8.04
C SER A 31 5.25 2.64 6.86
N ILE A 32 4.83 3.37 5.83
CA ILE A 32 5.57 3.54 4.58
C ILE A 32 6.11 4.97 4.47
N GLY A 33 7.42 5.14 4.71
CA GLY A 33 8.08 6.46 4.69
C GLY A 33 8.67 6.84 3.33
N ARG A 34 9.93 6.45 3.09
CA ARG A 34 10.72 6.85 1.89
C ARG A 34 10.02 6.59 0.55
N ALA A 35 9.22 5.54 0.45
CA ALA A 35 8.51 5.23 -0.79
C ALA A 35 7.43 6.28 -1.11
N HIS A 36 6.75 6.84 -0.11
CA HIS A 36 5.84 7.98 -0.30
C HIS A 36 6.57 9.27 -0.68
N LEU A 37 7.83 9.45 -0.24
CA LEU A 37 8.64 10.61 -0.65
C LEU A 37 9.06 10.51 -2.13
N ALA A 38 9.32 9.29 -2.62
CA ALA A 38 9.66 9.05 -4.01
C ALA A 38 8.43 9.06 -4.93
N ASP A 39 7.32 8.47 -4.47
CA ASP A 39 6.03 8.41 -5.15
C ASP A 39 4.91 8.76 -4.16
N PRO A 40 4.35 9.99 -4.20
CA PRO A 40 3.23 10.38 -3.33
C PRO A 40 1.98 9.49 -3.51
N HIS A 41 1.85 8.80 -4.64
CA HIS A 41 0.76 7.88 -4.94
C HIS A 41 1.15 6.42 -4.70
N TRP A 42 2.15 6.14 -3.86
CA TRP A 42 2.63 4.79 -3.58
C TRP A 42 1.51 3.80 -3.22
N ALA A 43 0.46 4.22 -2.51
CA ALA A 43 -0.68 3.35 -2.20
C ALA A 43 -1.38 2.81 -3.46
N TYR A 44 -1.50 3.62 -4.52
CA TYR A 44 -2.01 3.17 -5.81
C TYR A 44 -1.03 2.20 -6.51
N PHE A 45 0.27 2.49 -6.44
CA PHE A 45 1.29 1.56 -6.92
C PHE A 45 1.17 0.19 -6.23
N ALA A 46 1.06 0.18 -4.89
CA ALA A 46 0.87 -1.04 -4.12
C ALA A 46 -0.42 -1.79 -4.49
N ALA A 47 -1.54 -1.09 -4.65
CA ALA A 47 -2.80 -1.68 -5.07
C ALA A 47 -2.71 -2.37 -6.44
N LYS A 48 -1.93 -1.82 -7.38
CA LYS A 48 -1.66 -2.47 -8.68
C LYS A 48 -0.82 -3.73 -8.52
N GLU A 49 0.30 -3.65 -7.81
CA GLU A 49 1.24 -4.77 -7.63
C GLU A 49 0.60 -5.95 -6.89
N LEU A 50 -0.31 -5.66 -5.96
CA LEU A 50 -1.07 -6.66 -5.19
C LEU A 50 -2.32 -7.16 -5.92
N GLY A 51 -2.64 -6.64 -7.10
CA GLY A 51 -3.77 -7.09 -7.91
C GLY A 51 -5.14 -6.72 -7.34
N VAL A 52 -5.23 -5.63 -6.56
CA VAL A 52 -6.50 -5.14 -6.01
C VAL A 52 -7.45 -4.75 -7.15
N GLU A 53 -8.69 -5.23 -7.09
CA GLU A 53 -9.72 -4.87 -8.06
C GLU A 53 -9.92 -3.35 -8.08
N LYS A 54 -10.04 -2.75 -9.27
CA LYS A 54 -10.19 -1.30 -9.41
C LYS A 54 -9.08 -0.49 -8.71
N SER A 55 -7.83 -0.96 -8.72
CA SER A 55 -6.68 -0.29 -8.09
C SER A 55 -6.54 1.21 -8.42
N ALA A 56 -6.94 1.66 -9.62
CA ALA A 56 -6.97 3.08 -9.98
C ALA A 56 -7.81 3.95 -9.02
N TRP A 57 -8.88 3.38 -8.43
CA TRP A 57 -9.77 4.02 -7.47
C TRP A 57 -9.22 4.13 -6.06
N THR A 58 -7.98 3.67 -5.83
CA THR A 58 -7.20 4.12 -4.66
C THR A 58 -6.93 5.63 -4.71
N LEU A 59 -6.97 6.24 -5.89
CA LEU A 59 -6.86 7.69 -6.09
C LEU A 59 -8.23 8.35 -6.26
N PRO A 60 -8.34 9.68 -6.05
CA PRO A 60 -9.56 10.43 -6.33
C PRO A 60 -10.05 10.29 -7.78
N ALA A 61 -11.36 10.46 -7.99
CA ALA A 61 -12.04 10.28 -9.28
C ALA A 61 -11.37 10.97 -10.50
N PRO A 62 -10.83 12.21 -10.39
CA PRO A 62 -10.15 12.86 -11.50
C PRO A 62 -8.92 12.10 -12.02
N TYR A 63 -8.29 11.25 -11.20
CA TYR A 63 -7.18 10.38 -11.60
C TYR A 63 -7.68 8.98 -11.94
N ALA A 64 -8.52 8.40 -11.08
CA ALA A 64 -8.99 7.03 -11.19
C ALA A 64 -9.66 6.75 -12.55
N HIS A 65 -10.53 7.66 -13.02
CA HIS A 65 -11.26 7.49 -14.27
C HIS A 65 -10.34 7.23 -15.47
N TRP A 66 -9.24 7.99 -15.55
CA TRP A 66 -8.31 7.89 -16.67
C TRP A 66 -7.35 6.71 -16.53
N LEU A 67 -6.90 6.41 -15.31
CA LEU A 67 -5.98 5.31 -15.02
C LEU A 67 -6.65 3.92 -15.13
N GLU A 68 -7.96 3.84 -14.96
CA GLU A 68 -8.74 2.62 -15.22
C GLU A 68 -8.96 2.40 -16.72
N ARG A 69 -9.24 3.48 -17.46
CA ARG A 69 -9.65 3.42 -18.87
C ARG A 69 -8.49 3.22 -19.85
N TYR A 70 -7.31 3.74 -19.55
CA TYR A 70 -6.17 3.79 -20.48
C TYR A 70 -5.00 2.89 -20.06
N ARG A 71 -5.31 1.73 -19.47
CA ARG A 71 -4.32 0.77 -18.97
C ARG A 71 -3.73 -0.13 -20.06
#